data_AF-A0ABD1SLT3-F1
#
_entry.id   AF-A0ABD1SLT3-F1
#
_cell.length_a   1.000
_cell.length_b   1.000
_cell.length_c   1.000
_cell.angle_alpha   90.00
_cell.angle_beta   90.00
_cell.angle_gamma   90.00
#
_symmetry.space_group_name_H-M   'P 1'
#
loop_
_entity.id
_entity.type
_entity.pdbx_description
1 polymer ?
#
loop_
_entity_poly.entity_id
_entity_poly.type
_entity_poly.pdbx_seq_one_letter_code
_entity_poly.pdbx_strand_id
1 'polypeptide(L)'
;MEPVTVLVDYDGEWNHSRSYDAYAIVGIIVPLECSYVKLVDIIMKELKTNQSQHAIKIQYQVMDNGPLIEICSDSSVYFYIQVKKTESNLTKFPLCVDVEKVVCIEDNQI
;
A
#
# COMPACT_ATOMS: atom_id res chain seq x y z
N MET A 1 -9.15 -7.81 20.49
CA MET A 1 -9.48 -6.78 19.48
C MET A 1 -8.92 -7.30 18.16
N GLU A 2 -9.73 -7.38 17.10
CA GLU A 2 -9.43 -8.16 15.88
C GLU A 2 -8.63 -7.36 14.84
N PRO A 3 -7.76 -8.01 14.04
CA PRO A 3 -7.03 -7.36 12.94
C PRO A 3 -7.99 -6.88 11.83
N VAL A 4 -7.51 -6.01 10.94
CA VAL A 4 -8.29 -5.54 9.79
C VAL A 4 -7.94 -6.31 8.52
N THR A 5 -8.95 -6.70 7.75
CA THR A 5 -8.78 -7.27 6.42
C THR A 5 -8.79 -6.15 5.38
N VAL A 6 -7.82 -6.19 4.46
CA VAL A 6 -7.55 -5.11 3.51
C VAL A 6 -7.28 -5.71 2.14
N LEU A 7 -7.85 -5.10 1.10
CA LEU A 7 -7.47 -5.36 -0.29
C LEU A 7 -6.29 -4.46 -0.67
N VAL A 8 -5.36 -5.02 -1.44
CA VAL A 8 -4.21 -4.31 -1.99
C VAL A 8 -4.28 -4.40 -3.51
N ASP A 9 -4.42 -3.25 -4.14
CA ASP A 9 -4.38 -3.06 -5.58
C ASP A 9 -2.95 -2.70 -5.97
N TYR A 10 -2.34 -3.49 -6.86
CA TYR A 10 -0.93 -3.33 -7.27
C TYR A 10 -0.73 -3.68 -8.75
N ASP A 11 0.46 -3.39 -9.29
CA ASP A 11 0.80 -3.53 -10.71
C ASP A 11 -0.14 -2.76 -11.66
N GLY A 12 -0.87 -1.76 -11.13
CA GLY A 12 -1.72 -0.89 -11.90
C GLY A 12 -1.02 0.41 -12.29
N GLU A 13 -1.68 1.17 -13.15
CA GLU A 13 -1.22 2.52 -13.53
C GLU A 13 -2.27 3.54 -13.09
N TRP A 14 -1.82 4.61 -12.42
CA TRP A 14 -2.66 5.78 -12.20
C TRP A 14 -2.92 6.48 -13.53
N ASN A 15 -4.16 6.44 -14.00
CA ASN A 15 -4.54 7.19 -15.19
C ASN A 15 -4.73 8.69 -14.87
N HIS A 16 -4.86 9.52 -15.91
CA HIS A 16 -5.07 10.97 -15.79
C HIS A 16 -6.34 11.36 -15.01
N SER A 17 -7.28 10.42 -14.85
CA SER A 17 -8.53 10.58 -14.10
C SER A 17 -8.41 10.15 -12.64
N ARG A 18 -7.20 9.80 -12.16
CA ARG A 18 -6.96 9.24 -10.82
C ARG A 18 -7.76 7.95 -10.56
N SER A 19 -8.01 7.17 -11.62
CA SER A 19 -8.42 5.76 -11.50
C SER A 19 -7.17 4.91 -11.58
N TYR A 20 -7.08 3.90 -10.72
CA TYR A 20 -6.07 2.87 -10.79
C TYR A 20 -6.60 1.77 -11.72
N ASP A 21 -6.03 1.64 -12.92
CA ASP A 21 -6.48 0.67 -13.92
C ASP A 21 -5.43 -0.45 -14.12
N ALA A 22 -5.85 -1.58 -14.71
CA ALA A 22 -5.01 -2.75 -14.98
C ALA A 22 -4.34 -3.41 -13.76
N TYR A 23 -4.90 -3.21 -12.58
CA TYR A 23 -4.34 -3.70 -11.32
C TYR A 23 -4.67 -5.18 -11.05
N ALA A 24 -3.75 -5.85 -10.39
CA ALA A 24 -4.00 -7.11 -9.69
C ALA A 24 -4.43 -6.81 -8.24
N ILE A 25 -5.14 -7.76 -7.61
CA ILE A 25 -5.64 -7.62 -6.24
C ILE A 25 -5.12 -8.78 -5.40
N VAL A 26 -4.57 -8.47 -4.22
CA VAL A 26 -4.37 -9.44 -3.14
C VAL A 26 -5.09 -9.01 -1.87
N GLY A 27 -5.39 -9.97 -0.99
CA GLY A 27 -5.94 -9.70 0.33
C GLY A 27 -4.88 -9.88 1.42
N ILE A 28 -4.78 -8.91 2.33
CA ILE A 28 -3.88 -8.98 3.48
C ILE A 28 -4.64 -8.84 4.80
N ILE A 29 -4.01 -9.33 5.88
CA ILE A 29 -4.47 -9.14 7.25
C ILE A 29 -3.48 -8.21 7.96
N VAL A 30 -3.96 -7.04 8.40
CA VAL A 30 -3.13 -6.04 9.09
C VAL A 30 -3.42 -6.08 10.60
N PRO A 31 -2.41 -6.37 11.44
CA PRO A 31 -2.52 -6.29 12.90
C PRO A 31 -2.88 -4.87 13.36
N LEU A 32 -3.51 -4.73 14.52
CA LEU A 32 -3.89 -3.41 15.05
C LEU A 32 -2.69 -2.54 15.44
N GLU A 33 -1.67 -3.18 16.02
CA GLU A 33 -0.40 -2.54 16.39
C GLU A 33 0.63 -2.79 15.28
N CYS A 34 0.30 -2.42 14.04
CA CYS A 34 1.18 -2.57 12.89
C CYS A 34 2.02 -1.30 12.70
N SER A 35 3.35 -1.47 12.67
CA SER A 35 4.26 -0.41 12.23
C SER A 35 4.28 -0.31 10.70
N TYR A 36 4.77 0.80 10.19
CA TYR A 36 4.98 1.01 8.75
C TYR A 36 5.88 -0.07 8.14
N VAL A 37 7.01 -0.35 8.76
CA VAL A 37 7.93 -1.40 8.30
C VAL A 37 7.22 -2.75 8.25
N LYS A 38 6.39 -3.06 9.27
CA LYS A 38 5.67 -4.33 9.30
C LYS A 38 4.57 -4.42 8.24
N LEU A 39 3.90 -3.31 7.93
CA LEU A 39 2.93 -3.24 6.84
C LEU A 39 3.62 -3.50 5.49
N VAL A 40 4.77 -2.87 5.26
CA VAL A 40 5.58 -3.06 4.05
C VAL A 40 6.05 -4.53 3.94
N ASP A 41 6.44 -5.17 5.04
CA ASP A 41 6.77 -6.61 5.07
C ASP A 41 5.59 -7.49 4.63
N ILE A 42 4.40 -7.22 5.17
CA ILE A 42 3.20 -7.99 4.87
C ILE A 42 2.85 -7.87 3.38
N ILE A 43 2.81 -6.64 2.87
CA ILE A 43 2.50 -6.37 1.46
C ILE A 43 3.52 -7.04 0.55
N MET A 44 4.82 -6.77 0.75
CA MET A 44 5.86 -7.29 -0.15
C MET A 44 5.93 -8.82 -0.14
N LYS A 45 5.68 -9.46 1.01
CA LYS A 45 5.57 -10.91 1.10
C LYS A 45 4.39 -11.45 0.29
N GLU A 46 3.24 -10.79 0.35
CA GLU A 46 2.05 -11.20 -0.40
C GLU A 46 2.24 -11.00 -1.92
N LEU A 47 2.90 -9.91 -2.31
CA LEU A 47 3.28 -9.62 -3.69
C LEU A 47 4.42 -10.50 -4.21
N LYS A 48 5.07 -11.29 -3.33
CA LYS A 48 6.25 -12.12 -3.64
C LYS A 48 7.42 -11.30 -4.20
N THR A 49 7.58 -10.06 -3.72
CA THR A 49 8.62 -9.12 -4.14
C THR A 49 9.60 -8.83 -2.99
N ASN A 50 10.87 -8.52 -3.32
CA ASN A 50 11.90 -8.24 -2.33
C ASN A 50 12.06 -6.74 -2.06
N GLN A 51 11.98 -6.35 -0.77
CA GLN A 51 12.18 -4.97 -0.30
C GLN A 51 13.57 -4.41 -0.56
N SER A 52 14.60 -5.24 -0.61
CA SER A 52 15.98 -4.75 -0.77
C SER A 52 16.26 -4.14 -2.15
N GLN A 53 15.34 -4.32 -3.11
CA GLN A 53 15.51 -3.90 -4.50
C GLN A 53 14.43 -2.93 -4.97
N HIS A 54 13.43 -2.63 -4.13
CA HIS A 54 12.25 -1.88 -4.55
C HIS A 54 11.84 -0.85 -3.51
N ALA A 55 11.59 0.37 -3.96
CA ALA A 55 10.88 1.38 -3.21
C ALA A 55 9.38 1.09 -3.36
N ILE A 56 8.63 1.22 -2.26
CA ILE A 56 7.19 1.01 -2.26
C ILE A 56 6.51 2.32 -1.86
N LYS A 57 5.47 2.68 -2.61
CA LYS A 57 4.57 3.76 -2.26
C LYS A 57 3.21 3.17 -1.96
N ILE A 58 2.69 3.46 -0.76
CA ILE A 58 1.40 2.95 -0.29
C ILE A 58 0.45 4.14 -0.17
N GLN A 59 -0.68 4.08 -0.87
CA GLN A 59 -1.68 5.14 -0.86
C GLN A 59 -3.08 4.54 -0.73
N TYR A 60 -4.04 5.35 -0.30
CA TYR A 60 -5.46 4.97 -0.30
C TYR A 60 -6.33 6.23 -0.43
N GLN A 61 -7.60 6.03 -0.72
CA GLN A 61 -8.53 7.12 -0.97
C GLN A 61 -9.78 6.95 -0.11
N VAL A 62 -10.14 8.00 0.64
CA VAL A 62 -11.31 7.97 1.55
C VAL A 62 -12.58 8.52 0.89
N MET A 63 -12.42 9.41 -0.09
CA MET A 63 -13.54 10.04 -0.81
C MET A 63 -13.41 9.75 -2.30
N ASP A 64 -14.49 9.32 -2.95
CA ASP A 64 -14.52 9.09 -4.39
C ASP A 64 -14.03 10.35 -5.15
N ASN A 65 -13.09 10.17 -6.09
CA ASN A 65 -12.34 11.23 -6.81
C ASN A 65 -11.58 12.27 -5.95
N GLY A 66 -11.48 12.08 -4.63
CA GLY A 66 -10.66 12.88 -3.72
C GLY A 66 -9.13 12.69 -3.84
N PRO A 67 -8.35 13.38 -2.99
CA PRO A 67 -6.91 13.20 -2.93
C PRO A 67 -6.53 11.82 -2.34
N LEU A 68 -5.39 11.30 -2.78
CA LEU A 68 -4.79 10.11 -2.21
C LEU A 68 -4.09 10.47 -0.89
N ILE A 69 -4.29 9.64 0.12
CA ILE A 69 -3.58 9.72 1.40
C ILE A 69 -2.45 8.72 1.35
N GLU A 70 -1.23 9.20 1.60
CA GLU A 70 -0.04 8.36 1.65
C GLU A 70 0.17 7.75 3.04
N ILE A 71 0.61 6.50 3.07
CA ILE A 71 1.07 5.81 4.27
C ILE A 71 2.59 5.72 4.19
N CYS A 72 3.28 6.49 5.03
CA CYS A 72 4.75 6.61 5.06
C CYS A 72 5.36 6.61 6.47
N SER A 73 4.54 6.35 7.50
CA SER A 73 4.94 6.34 8.91
C SER A 73 3.99 5.50 9.77
N ASP A 74 4.43 5.11 10.97
CA ASP A 74 3.60 4.38 11.94
C ASP A 74 2.30 5.14 12.28
N SER A 75 2.36 6.47 12.36
CA SER A 75 1.17 7.31 12.60
C SER A 75 0.16 7.20 11.44
N SER A 76 0.63 7.24 10.19
CA SER A 76 -0.24 7.08 9.02
C SER A 76 -0.84 5.67 8.91
N VAL A 77 -0.11 4.63 9.33
CA VAL A 77 -0.65 3.26 9.43
C VAL A 77 -1.76 3.20 10.48
N TYR A 78 -1.50 3.75 11.67
CA TYR A 78 -2.48 3.77 12.74
C TYR A 78 -3.77 4.49 12.30
N PHE A 79 -3.64 5.66 11.68
CA PHE A 79 -4.80 6.40 11.15
C PHE A 79 -5.58 5.56 10.12
N TYR A 80 -4.90 4.92 9.16
CA TYR A 80 -5.54 4.03 8.20
C TYR A 80 -6.30 2.88 8.88
N ILE A 81 -5.71 2.22 9.88
CA ILE A 81 -6.36 1.14 10.64
C ILE A 81 -7.62 1.67 11.34
N GLN A 82 -7.58 2.87 11.94
CA GLN A 82 -8.77 3.45 12.58
C GLN A 82 -9.89 3.72 11.57
N VAL A 83 -9.56 4.25 10.39
CA VAL A 83 -10.52 4.48 9.29
C VAL A 83 -11.09 3.16 8.78
N LYS A 84 -10.26 2.15 8.54
CA LYS A 84 -10.74 0.84 8.03
C LYS A 84 -11.64 0.14 9.04
N LYS A 85 -11.39 0.28 10.34
CA LYS A 85 -12.21 -0.33 11.41
C LYS A 85 -13.63 0.22 11.50
N THR A 86 -13.85 1.47 11.10
CA THR A 86 -15.19 2.06 11.11
C THR A 86 -16.01 1.65 9.88
N GLU A 87 -15.40 0.95 8.93
CA GLU A 87 -16.00 0.55 7.66
C GLU A 87 -16.03 -0.98 7.50
N SER A 88 -17.25 -1.54 7.54
CA SER A 88 -17.49 -2.98 7.45
C SER A 88 -17.39 -3.52 6.03
N ASN A 89 -17.48 -2.66 5.01
CA ASN A 89 -17.33 -3.08 3.62
C ASN A 89 -15.86 -3.44 3.32
N LEU A 90 -15.64 -4.67 2.88
CA LEU A 90 -14.31 -5.19 2.51
C LEU A 90 -13.68 -4.39 1.37
N THR A 91 -14.47 -3.92 0.41
CA THR A 91 -13.96 -3.25 -0.81
C THR A 91 -13.71 -1.76 -0.62
N LYS A 92 -13.96 -1.22 0.58
CA LYS A 92 -13.73 0.19 0.88
C LYS A 92 -12.31 0.40 1.40
N PHE A 93 -11.71 1.47 0.89
CA PHE A 93 -10.35 1.92 1.21
C PHE A 93 -9.27 0.85 0.90
N PRO A 94 -9.24 0.28 -0.32
CA PRO A 94 -8.13 -0.57 -0.70
C PRO A 94 -6.82 0.24 -0.63
N LEU A 95 -5.72 -0.45 -0.35
CA LEU A 95 -4.39 0.13 -0.50
C LEU A 95 -3.98 0.03 -1.95
N CYS A 96 -3.64 1.14 -2.56
CA CYS A 96 -2.96 1.19 -3.85
C CYS A 96 -1.45 1.18 -3.61
N VAL A 97 -0.76 0.26 -4.27
CA VAL A 97 0.66 0.01 -4.05
C VAL A 97 1.41 0.12 -5.37
N ASP A 98 2.30 1.10 -5.44
CA ASP A 98 3.24 1.25 -6.53
C ASP A 98 4.62 0.76 -6.07
N VAL A 99 5.17 -0.22 -6.80
CA VAL A 99 6.48 -0.81 -6.52
C VAL A 99 7.46 -0.33 -7.58
N GLU A 100 8.36 0.57 -7.20
CA GLU A 100 9.39 1.11 -8.08
C GLU A 100 10.71 0.36 -7.88
N LYS A 101 11.35 -0.08 -8.98
CA LYS A 101 12.68 -0.67 -8.90
C LYS A 101 13.71 0.37 -8.47
N VAL A 102 14.45 0.09 -7.41
CA VAL A 102 15.62 0.88 -7.05
C VAL A 102 16.73 0.52 -8.03
N VAL A 103 17.03 1.42 -8.96
CA VAL A 103 18.18 1.27 -9.85
C VAL A 103 19.42 1.71 -9.07
N CYS A 104 20.20 0.74 -8.59
CA CYS A 104 21.55 1.02 -8.12
C CYS A 104 22.38 1.45 -9.34
N ILE A 105 22.79 2.72 -9.39
CA ILE A 105 23.83 3.15 -10.32
C ILE A 105 25.12 2.53 -9.80
N GLU A 106 25.63 1.50 -10.46
CA GLU A 106 27.00 1.06 -10.23
C GLU A 106 27.91 2.22 -10.62
N ASP A 107 28.67 2.76 -9.66
CA ASP A 107 29.66 3.80 -9.89
C ASP A 107 30.65 3.33 -10.95
N ASN A 108 30.40 3.71 -12.21
CA ASN A 108 31.28 3.37 -13.31
C ASN A 108 32.58 4.17 -13.14
N GLN A 109 33.65 3.43 -12.94
CA GLN A 109 35.00 3.90 -12.66
C GLN A 109 35.46 4.98 -13.66
N ILE A 110 36.03 6.08 -13.13
CA ILE A 110 36.92 6.99 -13.87
C ILE A 110 38.35 6.73 -13.38
#